data_AF-A3U544-F1
#
_entry.id   AF-A3U544-F1
#
_cell.length_a   1.000
_cell.length_b   1.000
_cell.length_c   1.000
_cell.angle_alpha   90.00
_cell.angle_beta   90.00
_cell.angle_gamma   90.00
#
_symmetry.space_group_name_H-M   'P 1'
#
loop_
_entity.id
_entity.type
_entity.pdbx_description
1 polymer ?
#
loop_
_entity_poly.entity_id
_entity_poly.type
_entity_poly.pdbx_seq_one_letter_code
_entity_poly.pdbx_strand_id
1 'polypeptide(L)'
;MKIVCIADTHNRQDDLIIPDGDIIIHAGDLTEGGTKREVSQFISWFSSLPHTHKVFIAGNHDYYLEDIDLKKFTENLPKGVHYLHNSALTLGNINFWGTPQVPSLTRWAFKEPFYWNDIPKETDILISHVPPYEILDLHDRNFHLGDKVLAKRVDKLSLKYHIFGHVHDAYGLTRIKNTIFVNASSVDSTGRYFNPPIILDVSSKDLLE
;
A
#
# COMPACT_ATOMS: atom_id res chain seq x y z
N MET A 1 12.67 6.72 12.75
CA MET A 1 12.63 5.91 11.52
C MET A 1 11.75 6.62 10.52
N LYS A 2 12.20 6.80 9.28
CA LYS A 2 11.48 7.49 8.22
C LYS A 2 10.88 6.48 7.24
N ILE A 3 9.57 6.55 7.03
CA ILE A 3 8.85 5.74 6.05
C ILE A 3 8.43 6.62 4.88
N VAL A 4 8.78 6.22 3.66
CA VAL A 4 8.35 6.85 2.41
C VAL A 4 7.16 6.05 1.87
N CYS A 5 6.04 6.71 1.60
CA CYS A 5 4.79 6.07 1.15
C CYS A 5 4.46 6.52 -0.26
N ILE A 6 4.22 5.55 -1.13
CA ILE A 6 3.74 5.71 -2.51
C ILE A 6 2.68 4.64 -2.81
N ALA A 7 1.89 4.86 -3.85
CA ALA A 7 0.93 3.91 -4.41
C ALA A 7 0.62 4.30 -5.85
N ASP A 8 -0.09 3.46 -6.61
CA ASP A 8 -0.69 3.83 -7.90
C ASP A 8 0.34 4.45 -8.86
N THR A 9 1.45 3.76 -9.08
CA THR A 9 2.50 4.25 -9.99
C THR A 9 2.21 3.89 -11.44
N HIS A 10 1.45 2.82 -11.72
CA HIS A 10 1.00 2.48 -13.08
C HIS A 10 2.14 2.46 -14.12
N ASN A 11 3.28 1.83 -13.81
CA ASN A 11 4.53 1.85 -14.59
C ASN A 11 5.24 3.21 -14.73
N ARG A 12 4.81 4.25 -14.01
CA ARG A 12 5.38 5.61 -14.04
C ARG A 12 6.32 5.91 -12.88
N GLN A 13 6.85 4.87 -12.24
CA GLN A 13 7.73 5.01 -11.07
C GLN A 13 9.01 5.84 -11.33
N ASP A 14 9.50 5.91 -12.57
CA ASP A 14 10.68 6.71 -12.95
C ASP A 14 10.40 8.22 -12.98
N ASP A 15 9.11 8.63 -13.00
CA ASP A 15 8.71 10.04 -12.95
C ASP A 15 8.69 10.59 -11.52
N LEU A 16 8.84 9.73 -10.51
CA LEU A 16 8.83 10.10 -9.10
C LEU A 16 10.23 10.44 -8.58
N ILE A 17 10.34 11.55 -7.87
CA ILE A 17 11.51 11.85 -7.05
C ILE A 17 11.32 11.17 -5.69
N ILE A 18 11.96 10.02 -5.52
CA ILE A 18 11.90 9.28 -4.26
C ILE A 18 12.90 9.89 -3.26
N PRO A 19 12.43 10.41 -2.11
CA PRO A 19 13.31 10.92 -1.07
C PRO A 19 14.03 9.78 -0.33
N ASP A 20 15.12 10.11 0.35
CA ASP A 20 15.79 9.16 1.26
C ASP A 20 14.88 8.80 2.45
N GLY A 21 14.92 7.52 2.86
CA GLY A 21 14.23 7.00 4.03
C GLY A 21 14.76 5.63 4.46
N ASP A 22 14.31 5.16 5.62
CA ASP A 22 14.70 3.85 6.15
C ASP A 22 13.89 2.74 5.46
N ILE A 23 12.59 2.99 5.27
CA ILE A 23 11.63 2.08 4.65
C ILE A 23 10.89 2.82 3.54
N ILE A 24 10.66 2.17 2.40
CA ILE A 24 9.68 2.60 1.40
C ILE A 24 8.54 1.59 1.30
N ILE A 25 7.31 2.09 1.21
CA ILE A 25 6.08 1.31 1.08
C ILE A 25 5.39 1.67 -0.22
N HIS A 26 5.01 0.66 -1.02
CA HIS A 26 4.15 0.82 -2.19
C HIS A 26 2.79 0.12 -1.98
N ALA A 27 1.69 0.88 -1.95
CA ALA A 27 0.36 0.39 -1.59
C ALA A 27 -0.48 -0.11 -2.79
N GLY A 28 0.14 -0.84 -3.73
CA GLY A 28 -0.54 -1.44 -4.88
C GLY A 28 -0.61 -0.57 -6.12
N ASP A 29 -1.09 -1.17 -7.22
CA ASP A 29 -1.09 -0.63 -8.59
C ASP A 29 0.32 -0.22 -9.05
N LEU A 30 1.20 -1.21 -9.00
CA LEU A 30 2.59 -1.11 -9.47
C LEU A 30 2.61 -0.97 -11.01
N THR A 31 1.67 -1.64 -11.67
CA THR A 31 1.62 -1.82 -13.11
C THR A 31 0.36 -1.23 -13.70
N GLU A 32 0.37 -0.93 -15.00
CA GLU A 32 -0.84 -0.54 -15.73
C GLU A 32 -1.56 -1.76 -16.33
N GLY A 33 -0.80 -2.66 -16.97
CA GLY A 33 -1.34 -3.82 -17.68
C GLY A 33 -1.27 -5.14 -16.91
N GLY A 34 -0.67 -5.17 -15.71
CA GLY A 34 -0.60 -6.38 -14.90
C GLY A 34 0.27 -7.50 -15.47
N THR A 35 1.21 -7.22 -16.36
CA THR A 35 2.03 -8.27 -16.98
C THR A 35 3.24 -8.64 -16.12
N LYS A 36 3.73 -9.88 -16.28
CA LYS A 36 5.00 -10.33 -15.68
C LYS A 36 6.17 -9.39 -15.99
N ARG A 37 6.21 -8.83 -17.20
CA ARG A 37 7.28 -7.93 -17.62
C ARG A 37 7.26 -6.64 -16.80
N GLU A 38 6.09 -6.03 -16.66
CA GLU A 38 5.90 -4.80 -15.89
C GLU A 38 6.25 -5.03 -14.41
N VAL A 39 5.78 -6.14 -13.82
CA VAL A 39 6.14 -6.51 -12.44
C VAL A 39 7.65 -6.67 -12.27
N SER A 40 8.34 -7.33 -13.21
CA SER A 40 9.82 -7.45 -13.16
C SER A 40 10.52 -6.10 -13.29
N GLN A 41 10.00 -5.18 -14.12
CA GLN A 41 10.55 -3.82 -14.25
C GLN A 41 10.37 -3.03 -12.95
N PHE A 42 9.18 -3.10 -12.35
CA PHE A 42 8.90 -2.51 -11.04
C PHE A 42 9.87 -3.07 -9.97
N ILE A 43 10.00 -4.39 -9.85
CA ILE A 43 10.89 -5.00 -8.85
C ILE A 43 12.34 -4.56 -9.07
N SER A 44 12.80 -4.48 -10.32
CA SER A 44 14.15 -4.01 -10.64
C SER A 44 14.37 -2.57 -10.16
N TRP A 45 13.45 -1.67 -10.48
CA TRP A 45 13.48 -0.28 -10.02
C TRP A 45 13.42 -0.20 -8.49
N PHE A 46 12.42 -0.83 -7.87
CA PHE A 46 12.16 -0.79 -6.44
C PHE A 46 13.34 -1.35 -5.64
N SER A 47 13.99 -2.40 -6.16
CA SER A 47 15.19 -3.01 -5.56
C SER A 47 16.41 -2.10 -5.60
N SER A 48 16.50 -1.19 -6.58
CA SER A 48 17.63 -0.26 -6.73
C SER A 48 17.60 0.90 -5.72
N LEU A 49 16.45 1.16 -5.10
CA LEU A 49 16.29 2.26 -4.15
C LEU A 49 17.13 2.04 -2.88
N PRO A 50 17.67 3.12 -2.28
CA PRO A 50 18.65 3.03 -1.18
C PRO A 50 18.04 2.64 0.17
N HIS A 51 16.71 2.60 0.27
CA HIS A 51 15.98 2.21 1.48
C HIS A 51 16.41 0.83 1.98
N THR A 52 16.50 0.66 3.30
CA THR A 52 16.92 -0.60 3.92
C THR A 52 15.87 -1.70 3.71
N HIS A 53 14.60 -1.31 3.84
CA HIS A 53 13.47 -2.20 3.56
C HIS A 53 12.53 -1.57 2.54
N LYS A 54 12.05 -2.39 1.60
CA LYS A 54 11.09 -1.99 0.58
C LYS A 54 9.91 -2.94 0.64
N VAL A 55 8.78 -2.45 1.12
CA VAL A 55 7.57 -3.25 1.33
C VAL A 55 6.56 -2.88 0.25
N PHE A 56 5.92 -3.85 -0.37
CA PHE A 56 4.86 -3.57 -1.31
C PHE A 56 3.73 -4.59 -1.22
N ILE A 57 2.55 -4.16 -1.63
CA ILE A 57 1.41 -5.00 -1.94
C ILE A 57 1.08 -4.81 -3.42
N ALA A 58 0.22 -5.68 -3.94
CA ALA A 58 -0.41 -5.49 -5.24
C ALA A 58 -1.67 -4.60 -5.12
N GLY A 59 -2.17 -4.13 -6.26
CA GLY A 59 -3.49 -3.52 -6.41
C GLY A 59 -4.29 -4.16 -7.55
N ASN A 60 -5.39 -3.51 -7.94
CA ASN A 60 -6.34 -4.06 -8.90
C ASN A 60 -5.80 -4.16 -10.35
N HIS A 61 -4.72 -3.45 -10.69
CA HIS A 61 -4.04 -3.57 -11.99
C HIS A 61 -2.99 -4.68 -12.05
N ASP A 62 -2.58 -5.27 -10.92
CA ASP A 62 -1.42 -6.17 -10.86
C ASP A 62 -1.76 -7.63 -11.15
N TYR A 63 -2.45 -7.91 -12.26
CA TYR A 63 -2.99 -9.23 -12.64
C TYR A 63 -1.99 -10.39 -12.53
N TYR A 64 -0.74 -10.20 -12.94
CA TYR A 64 0.28 -11.25 -12.84
C TYR A 64 0.48 -11.72 -11.39
N LEU A 65 0.38 -10.83 -10.41
CA LEU A 65 0.58 -11.14 -8.99
C LEU A 65 -0.61 -11.87 -8.35
N GLU A 66 -1.76 -11.96 -9.01
CA GLU A 66 -2.92 -12.73 -8.53
C GLU A 66 -2.67 -14.24 -8.65
N ASP A 67 -2.07 -14.67 -9.77
CA ASP A 67 -1.93 -16.08 -10.15
C ASP A 67 -0.52 -16.66 -9.93
N ILE A 68 0.36 -15.97 -9.21
CA ILE A 68 1.72 -16.47 -8.94
C ILE A 68 1.73 -17.63 -7.92
N ASP A 69 2.75 -18.48 -8.02
CA ASP A 69 3.23 -19.25 -6.88
C ASP A 69 3.86 -18.26 -5.87
N LEU A 70 3.07 -17.87 -4.87
CA LEU A 70 3.43 -16.85 -3.88
C LEU A 70 4.72 -17.19 -3.13
N LYS A 71 4.93 -18.45 -2.77
CA LYS A 71 6.12 -18.89 -2.03
C LYS A 71 7.34 -18.73 -2.93
N LYS A 72 7.29 -19.28 -4.14
CA LYS A 72 8.40 -19.17 -5.08
C LYS A 72 8.70 -17.71 -5.44
N PHE A 73 7.67 -16.90 -5.62
CA PHE A 73 7.85 -15.49 -5.93
C PHE A 73 8.59 -14.75 -4.81
N THR A 74 8.11 -14.90 -3.56
CA THR A 74 8.71 -14.24 -2.39
C THR A 74 10.13 -14.73 -2.09
N GLU A 75 10.42 -16.03 -2.24
CA GLU A 75 11.77 -16.59 -2.08
C GLU A 75 12.78 -16.06 -3.11
N ASN A 76 12.32 -15.58 -4.28
CA ASN A 76 13.16 -15.02 -5.34
C ASN A 76 13.27 -13.49 -5.29
N LEU A 77 12.62 -12.82 -4.33
CA LEU A 77 12.76 -11.37 -4.18
C LEU A 77 14.17 -11.01 -3.68
N PRO A 78 14.75 -9.89 -4.17
CA PRO A 78 16.02 -9.39 -3.65
C PRO A 78 15.97 -9.12 -2.15
N LYS A 79 17.13 -9.23 -1.49
CA LYS A 79 17.25 -8.98 -0.05
C LYS A 79 16.70 -7.60 0.32
N GLY A 80 15.85 -7.56 1.34
CA GLY A 80 15.24 -6.32 1.83
C GLY A 80 14.00 -5.88 1.07
N VAL A 81 13.58 -6.61 0.03
CA VAL A 81 12.33 -6.40 -0.69
C VAL A 81 11.29 -7.41 -0.19
N HIS A 82 10.13 -6.92 0.22
CA HIS A 82 9.09 -7.70 0.86
C HIS A 82 7.77 -7.50 0.14
N TYR A 83 7.18 -8.58 -0.37
CA TYR A 83 5.83 -8.57 -0.90
C TYR A 83 4.87 -9.10 0.16
N LEU A 84 3.87 -8.30 0.53
CA LEU A 84 2.82 -8.74 1.46
C LEU A 84 1.55 -9.07 0.67
N HIS A 85 1.10 -10.31 0.81
CA HIS A 85 -0.17 -10.78 0.27
C HIS A 85 -0.94 -11.47 1.41
N ASN A 86 -1.87 -10.74 2.02
CA ASN A 86 -2.64 -11.18 3.19
C ASN A 86 -1.74 -11.72 4.32
N SER A 87 -0.60 -11.05 4.55
CA SER A 87 0.48 -11.55 5.40
C SER A 87 1.12 -10.45 6.22
N ALA A 88 1.76 -10.89 7.32
CA ALA A 88 2.46 -10.02 8.25
C ALA A 88 3.96 -9.97 7.96
N LEU A 89 4.59 -8.87 8.36
CA LEU A 89 6.04 -8.68 8.38
C LEU A 89 6.40 -7.89 9.64
N THR A 90 7.39 -8.35 10.39
CA THR A 90 7.92 -7.59 11.53
C THR A 90 9.32 -7.09 11.21
N LEU A 91 9.52 -5.76 11.30
CA LEU A 91 10.82 -5.12 11.14
C LEU A 91 11.16 -4.40 12.44
N GLY A 92 12.17 -4.88 13.15
CA GLY A 92 12.44 -4.44 14.52
C GLY A 92 11.28 -4.81 15.43
N ASN A 93 10.58 -3.82 15.97
CA ASN A 93 9.43 -3.95 16.86
C ASN A 93 8.13 -3.41 16.23
N ILE A 94 8.10 -3.24 14.91
CA ILE A 94 6.94 -2.73 14.18
C ILE A 94 6.34 -3.89 13.38
N ASN A 95 5.04 -4.12 13.58
CA ASN A 95 4.28 -5.12 12.86
C ASN A 95 3.53 -4.50 11.69
N PHE A 96 3.88 -4.93 10.49
CA PHE A 96 3.20 -4.62 9.26
C PHE A 96 2.24 -5.75 8.91
N TRP A 97 1.10 -5.40 8.34
CA TRP A 97 0.23 -6.36 7.68
C TRP A 97 -0.27 -5.78 6.36
N GLY A 98 -0.19 -6.56 5.28
CA GLY A 98 -0.46 -6.09 3.93
C GLY A 98 -1.45 -6.96 3.17
N THR A 99 -2.35 -6.34 2.40
CA THR A 99 -3.32 -7.03 1.54
C THR A 99 -3.56 -6.30 0.22
N PRO A 100 -3.58 -7.03 -0.92
CA PRO A 100 -3.91 -6.46 -2.23
C PRO A 100 -5.41 -6.39 -2.51
N GLN A 101 -6.26 -6.85 -1.59
CA GLN A 101 -7.65 -7.18 -1.90
C GLN A 101 -8.50 -5.96 -2.22
N VAL A 102 -9.30 -6.09 -3.28
CA VAL A 102 -10.24 -5.10 -3.81
C VAL A 102 -11.65 -5.68 -4.07
N PRO A 103 -12.36 -6.20 -3.05
CA PRO A 103 -13.59 -6.98 -3.27
C PRO A 103 -14.72 -6.23 -4.01
N SER A 104 -14.69 -4.89 -4.04
CA SER A 104 -15.65 -4.06 -4.75
C SER A 104 -15.45 -4.03 -6.28
N LEU A 105 -14.29 -4.45 -6.79
CA LEU A 105 -13.89 -4.31 -8.20
C LEU A 105 -13.96 -5.63 -8.96
N THR A 106 -15.18 -6.11 -9.22
CA THR A 106 -15.47 -7.46 -9.77
C THR A 106 -14.84 -7.80 -11.13
N ARG A 107 -14.26 -6.83 -11.85
CA ARG A 107 -13.61 -7.00 -13.17
C ARG A 107 -12.09 -6.94 -13.12
N TRP A 108 -11.51 -6.70 -11.95
CA TRP A 108 -10.09 -6.47 -11.77
C TRP A 108 -9.42 -7.60 -11.01
N ALA A 109 -8.10 -7.57 -10.89
CA ALA A 109 -7.35 -8.50 -10.06
C ALA A 109 -7.71 -8.31 -8.58
N PHE A 110 -7.54 -9.35 -7.77
CA PHE A 110 -7.74 -9.34 -6.31
C PHE A 110 -9.17 -9.00 -5.87
N LYS A 111 -10.16 -9.36 -6.71
CA LYS A 111 -11.59 -9.14 -6.47
C LYS A 111 -12.25 -10.14 -5.52
N GLU A 112 -11.54 -11.22 -5.17
CA GLU A 112 -12.13 -12.32 -4.41
C GLU A 112 -12.59 -11.83 -3.02
N PRO A 113 -13.70 -12.39 -2.48
CA PRO A 113 -14.18 -12.01 -1.16
C PRO A 113 -13.09 -12.12 -0.11
N PHE A 114 -12.92 -11.06 0.67
CA PHE A 114 -11.88 -10.98 1.67
C PHE A 114 -12.42 -10.76 3.08
N TYR A 115 -11.86 -11.49 4.04
CA TYR A 115 -12.24 -11.37 5.45
C TYR A 115 -11.29 -10.40 6.15
N TRP A 116 -11.68 -9.13 6.21
CA TRP A 116 -10.92 -8.10 6.93
C TRP A 116 -10.62 -8.44 8.40
N ASN A 117 -11.38 -9.38 9.01
CA ASN A 117 -11.10 -9.87 10.36
C ASN A 117 -9.77 -10.62 10.51
N ASP A 118 -9.18 -11.09 9.41
CA ASP A 118 -7.89 -11.79 9.41
C ASP A 118 -6.71 -10.85 9.70
N ILE A 119 -6.92 -9.53 9.65
CA ILE A 119 -5.93 -8.53 10.07
C ILE A 119 -5.64 -8.75 11.57
N PRO A 120 -4.39 -9.02 11.99
CA PRO A 120 -4.05 -9.21 13.40
C PRO A 120 -4.22 -7.94 14.23
N LYS A 121 -4.50 -8.08 15.53
CA LYS A 121 -4.74 -6.93 16.43
C LYS A 121 -3.47 -6.16 16.77
N GLU A 122 -2.35 -6.85 16.75
CA GLU A 122 -0.99 -6.38 16.98
C GLU A 122 -0.38 -5.62 15.79
N THR A 123 -1.15 -5.42 14.71
CA THR A 123 -0.73 -4.64 13.54
C THR A 123 -0.51 -3.18 13.96
N ASP A 124 0.70 -2.67 13.73
CA ASP A 124 1.02 -1.24 13.88
C ASP A 124 0.73 -0.47 12.59
N ILE A 125 1.13 -1.06 11.45
CA ILE A 125 1.04 -0.45 10.12
C ILE A 125 0.26 -1.38 9.20
N LEU A 126 -0.95 -0.94 8.83
CA LEU A 126 -1.78 -1.63 7.85
C LEU A 126 -1.49 -1.08 6.45
N ILE A 127 -1.31 -1.96 5.48
CA ILE A 127 -1.19 -1.62 4.06
C ILE A 127 -2.33 -2.32 3.31
N SER A 128 -3.28 -1.56 2.77
CA SER A 128 -4.32 -2.08 1.88
C SER A 128 -4.30 -1.30 0.59
N HIS A 129 -4.74 -1.89 -0.52
CA HIS A 129 -4.86 -1.10 -1.74
C HIS A 129 -6.07 -0.16 -1.67
N VAL A 130 -7.25 -0.69 -1.33
CA VAL A 130 -8.45 0.13 -1.12
C VAL A 130 -8.39 0.95 0.17
N PRO A 131 -8.94 2.17 0.18
CA PRO A 131 -9.15 2.94 1.42
C PRO A 131 -10.31 2.38 2.26
N PRO A 132 -10.35 2.67 3.57
CA PRO A 132 -11.58 2.52 4.35
C PRO A 132 -12.63 3.55 3.94
N TYR A 133 -13.90 3.16 3.95
CA TYR A 133 -15.02 4.06 3.63
C TYR A 133 -15.02 5.34 4.47
N GLU A 134 -15.24 6.49 3.81
CA GLU A 134 -15.24 7.85 4.37
C GLU A 134 -13.88 8.36 4.89
N ILE A 135 -12.78 7.68 4.54
CA ILE A 135 -11.42 8.07 4.92
C ILE A 135 -10.55 8.15 3.67
N LEU A 136 -10.32 9.38 3.19
CA LEU A 136 -9.50 9.66 2.00
C LEU A 136 -9.90 8.81 0.79
N ASP A 137 -11.20 8.68 0.55
CA ASP A 137 -11.81 7.82 -0.46
C ASP A 137 -12.84 8.52 -1.36
N LEU A 138 -12.87 9.86 -1.33
CA LEU A 138 -13.81 10.67 -2.10
C LEU A 138 -13.30 10.90 -3.53
N HIS A 139 -14.07 10.44 -4.51
CA HIS A 139 -13.84 10.71 -5.93
C HIS A 139 -14.33 12.10 -6.34
N ASP A 140 -13.77 12.70 -7.41
CA ASP A 140 -14.14 14.04 -7.93
C ASP A 140 -15.65 14.22 -8.25
N ARG A 141 -16.37 13.12 -8.49
CA ARG A 141 -17.80 13.04 -8.77
C ARG A 141 -18.64 12.88 -7.49
N ASN A 142 -18.04 13.15 -6.34
CA ASN A 142 -18.69 13.22 -5.04
C ASN A 142 -19.33 11.89 -4.59
N PHE A 143 -18.61 10.78 -4.80
CA PHE A 143 -18.96 9.47 -4.25
C PHE A 143 -17.74 8.81 -3.61
N HIS A 144 -18.01 7.93 -2.66
CA HIS A 144 -17.00 7.21 -1.87
C HIS A 144 -16.67 5.86 -2.51
N LEU A 145 -15.37 5.56 -2.63
CA LEU A 145 -14.84 4.29 -3.15
C LEU A 145 -14.30 3.36 -2.08
N GLY A 146 -14.26 3.79 -0.82
CA GLY A 146 -13.69 3.00 0.26
C GLY A 146 -14.59 1.85 0.72
N ASP A 147 -13.95 0.85 1.35
CA ASP A 147 -14.62 -0.36 1.82
C ASP A 147 -15.23 -0.15 3.23
N LYS A 148 -16.54 -0.39 3.33
CA LYS A 148 -17.31 -0.23 4.59
C LYS A 148 -16.99 -1.27 5.64
N VAL A 149 -16.60 -2.47 5.24
CA VAL A 149 -16.23 -3.56 6.14
C VAL A 149 -14.81 -3.32 6.67
N LEU A 150 -13.90 -2.85 5.82
CA LEU A 150 -12.57 -2.39 6.21
C LEU A 150 -12.65 -1.26 7.23
N ALA A 151 -13.47 -0.23 6.99
CA ALA A 151 -13.67 0.86 7.95
C ALA A 151 -14.09 0.35 9.35
N LYS A 152 -15.04 -0.60 9.40
CA LYS A 152 -15.46 -1.25 10.66
C LYS A 152 -14.36 -2.08 11.32
N ARG A 153 -13.47 -2.68 10.52
CA ARG A 153 -12.35 -3.48 11.05
C ARG A 153 -11.29 -2.58 11.65
N VAL A 154 -10.91 -1.54 10.93
CA VAL A 154 -9.90 -0.54 11.32
C VAL A 154 -10.30 0.14 12.62
N ASP A 155 -11.58 0.48 12.82
CA ASP A 155 -12.06 1.09 14.07
C ASP A 155 -11.82 0.21 15.33
N LYS A 156 -11.60 -1.09 15.13
CA LYS A 156 -11.31 -2.08 16.20
C LYS A 156 -9.81 -2.39 16.34
N LEU A 157 -8.96 -1.75 15.54
CA LEU A 157 -7.51 -1.90 15.58
C LEU A 157 -6.88 -0.69 16.27
N SER A 158 -5.67 -0.86 16.80
CA SER A 158 -4.87 0.22 17.39
C SER A 158 -3.70 0.56 16.45
N LEU A 159 -4.03 0.89 15.20
CA LEU A 159 -3.03 1.19 14.17
C LEU A 159 -2.34 2.53 14.47
N LYS A 160 -1.03 2.59 14.23
CA LYS A 160 -0.29 3.86 14.11
C LYS A 160 -0.54 4.46 12.73
N TYR A 161 -0.42 3.64 11.70
CA TYR A 161 -0.58 4.05 10.31
C TYR A 161 -1.46 3.08 9.53
N HIS A 162 -2.28 3.62 8.64
CA HIS A 162 -2.96 2.85 7.59
C HIS A 162 -2.66 3.52 6.25
N ILE A 163 -1.90 2.82 5.41
CA ILE A 163 -1.37 3.33 4.14
C ILE A 163 -2.09 2.60 2.99
N PHE A 164 -2.60 3.35 2.04
CA PHE A 164 -3.37 2.85 0.91
C PHE A 164 -3.26 3.79 -0.30
N GLY A 165 -3.93 3.43 -1.39
CA GLY A 165 -3.94 4.16 -2.65
C GLY A 165 -5.34 4.17 -3.27
N HIS A 166 -5.42 3.77 -4.55
CA HIS A 166 -6.62 3.49 -5.33
C HIS A 166 -7.48 4.71 -5.70
N VAL A 167 -7.70 5.64 -4.76
CA VAL A 167 -8.55 6.82 -5.00
C VAL A 167 -7.68 8.04 -5.23
N HIS A 168 -7.30 8.26 -6.49
CA HIS A 168 -6.30 9.26 -6.87
C HIS A 168 -6.70 10.70 -6.49
N ASP A 169 -8.00 11.01 -6.50
CA ASP A 169 -8.54 12.32 -6.14
C ASP A 169 -8.40 12.66 -4.64
N ALA A 170 -8.12 11.66 -3.82
CA ALA A 170 -8.10 11.78 -2.36
C ALA A 170 -6.70 11.61 -1.77
N TYR A 171 -5.65 11.79 -2.58
CA TYR A 171 -4.26 11.84 -2.13
C TYR A 171 -4.09 12.77 -0.92
N GLY A 172 -3.35 12.30 0.09
CA GLY A 172 -3.02 13.07 1.27
C GLY A 172 -3.02 12.23 2.54
N LEU A 173 -3.14 12.92 3.67
CA LEU A 173 -3.16 12.28 4.99
C LEU A 173 -4.21 12.91 5.89
N THR A 174 -4.76 12.11 6.80
CA THR A 174 -5.67 12.56 7.85
C THR A 174 -5.41 11.78 9.14
N ARG A 175 -5.84 12.33 10.27
CA ARG A 175 -5.74 11.66 11.57
C ARG A 175 -7.12 11.46 12.15
N ILE A 176 -7.43 10.22 12.52
CA ILE A 176 -8.67 9.86 13.22
C ILE A 176 -8.25 9.11 14.49
N LYS A 177 -8.64 9.63 15.65
CA LYS A 177 -8.15 9.15 16.96
C LYS A 177 -6.60 9.15 16.95
N ASN A 178 -6.00 7.99 17.21
CA ASN A 178 -4.55 7.85 17.25
C ASN A 178 -3.93 7.35 15.93
N THR A 179 -4.74 7.00 14.93
CA THR A 179 -4.28 6.46 13.65
C THR A 179 -4.13 7.55 12.61
N ILE A 180 -3.02 7.52 11.88
CA ILE A 180 -2.79 8.36 10.70
C ILE A 180 -3.11 7.53 9.45
N PHE A 181 -4.03 8.03 8.65
CA PHE A 181 -4.46 7.44 7.38
C PHE A 181 -3.77 8.16 6.24
N VAL A 182 -3.25 7.41 5.29
CA VAL A 182 -2.42 7.92 4.20
C VAL A 182 -2.93 7.33 2.89
N ASN A 183 -3.46 8.20 2.04
CA ASN A 183 -3.66 7.88 0.63
C ASN A 183 -2.43 8.37 -0.14
N ALA A 184 -1.61 7.42 -0.57
CA ALA A 184 -0.32 7.66 -1.19
C ALA A 184 -0.37 7.58 -2.73
N SER A 185 -1.55 7.73 -3.34
CA SER A 185 -1.73 7.67 -4.81
C SER A 185 -0.77 8.64 -5.52
N SER A 186 0.19 8.11 -6.28
CA SER A 186 1.26 8.91 -6.89
C SER A 186 0.80 9.60 -8.16
N VAL A 187 -0.04 8.94 -8.95
CA VAL A 187 -0.59 9.50 -10.18
C VAL A 187 -1.93 10.17 -9.86
N ASP A 188 -2.18 11.37 -10.38
CA ASP A 188 -3.47 12.02 -10.24
C ASP A 188 -4.55 11.35 -11.11
N SER A 189 -5.82 11.70 -10.90
CA SER A 189 -6.94 11.13 -11.69
C SER A 189 -6.90 11.50 -13.17
N THR A 190 -6.13 12.52 -13.56
CA THR A 190 -5.94 12.89 -14.97
C THR A 190 -4.76 12.18 -15.64
N GLY A 191 -3.90 11.52 -14.87
CA GLY A 191 -2.67 10.88 -15.34
C GLY A 191 -1.57 11.86 -15.77
N ARG A 192 -1.69 13.14 -15.40
CA ARG A 192 -0.83 14.24 -15.87
C ARG A 192 0.10 14.77 -14.79
N TYR A 193 -0.28 14.66 -13.53
CA TYR A 193 0.48 15.18 -12.40
C TYR A 193 0.88 14.04 -11.46
N PHE A 194 2.00 14.28 -10.78
CA PHE A 194 2.55 13.36 -9.81
C PHE A 194 2.47 13.98 -8.43
N ASN A 195 1.76 13.32 -7.54
CA ASN A 195 1.77 13.62 -6.13
C ASN A 195 3.14 13.22 -5.55
N PRO A 196 3.77 14.07 -4.72
CA PRO A 196 5.04 13.73 -4.10
C PRO A 196 4.87 12.55 -3.12
N PRO A 197 5.89 11.72 -2.89
CA PRO A 197 5.84 10.70 -1.85
C PRO A 197 5.53 11.29 -0.47
N ILE A 198 4.67 10.62 0.30
CA ILE A 198 4.34 11.04 1.67
C ILE A 198 5.38 10.45 2.63
N ILE A 199 5.96 11.31 3.47
CA ILE A 199 7.00 10.92 4.43
C ILE A 199 6.38 10.88 5.83
N LEU A 200 6.55 9.75 6.53
CA LEU A 200 6.11 9.55 7.91
C LEU A 200 7.33 9.39 8.82
N ASP A 201 7.38 10.20 9.88
CA ASP A 201 8.38 10.07 10.93
C ASP A 201 7.84 9.19 12.07
N VAL A 202 8.33 7.96 12.15
CA VAL A 202 8.06 7.06 13.26
C VAL A 202 9.08 7.31 14.36
N SER A 203 8.63 7.88 15.48
CA SER A 203 9.53 8.25 16.58
C SER A 203 9.92 7.03 17.41
N SER A 204 11.07 7.09 18.08
CA SER A 204 11.52 6.04 19.00
C SER A 204 10.60 5.88 20.22
N LYS A 205 9.75 6.87 20.52
CA LYS A 205 8.73 6.75 21.58
C LYS A 205 7.56 5.88 21.15
N ASP A 206 7.21 5.91 19.86
CA ASP A 206 6.21 5.00 19.28
C ASP A 206 6.69 3.54 19.23
N LEU A 207 7.94 3.27 19.62
CA LEU A 207 8.57 1.95 19.68
C LEU A 207 8.71 1.41 21.12
N LEU A 208 8.32 2.19 22.12
CA LEU A 208 8.57 1.91 23.54
C LEU A 208 7.30 1.92 24.42
N GLU A 209 6.11 2.05 23.83
CA GLU A 209 4.82 1.76 24.48
C GLU A 209 4.30 0.41 23.99
#